data_AF-A0A8S3JTK2-F1
#
_entry.id   AF-A0A8S3JTK2-F1
#
_cell.length_a   1.000
_cell.length_b   1.000
_cell.length_c   1.000
_cell.angle_alpha   90.00
_cell.angle_beta   90.00
_cell.angle_gamma   90.00
#
_symmetry.space_group_name_H-M   'P 1'
#
loop_
_entity.id
_entity.type
_entity.pdbx_description
1 polymer ?
#
loop_
_entity_poly.entity_id
_entity_poly.type
_entity_poly.pdbx_seq_one_letter_code
_entity_poly.pdbx_strand_id
1 'polypeptide(L)'
;DLLPEQSPELFLKWIFRFLYDIIATSTKYPLVSGVYRFATFVMNICLKLDYFKSNRATTGAEIEMMEIDINENEQIQAACGLVRRFAHEVLSRQKQYCDDLLVSCLQLIISLPSDCIDYDFAD
;
A
#
# COMPACT_ATOMS: atom_id res chain seq x y z
N ASP A 1 -4.82 12.91 -10.44
CA ASP A 1 -5.60 14.10 -9.98
C ASP A 1 -7.06 13.78 -9.63
N LEU A 2 -7.37 12.66 -8.96
CA LEU A 2 -8.78 12.24 -8.70
C LEU A 2 -9.05 11.70 -7.28
N LEU A 3 -8.03 11.53 -6.44
CA LEU A 3 -8.22 11.25 -5.01
C LEU A 3 -8.14 12.59 -4.27
N PRO A 4 -9.02 12.85 -3.28
CA PRO A 4 -9.31 14.20 -2.84
C PRO A 4 -8.08 14.79 -2.16
N GLU A 5 -7.42 15.74 -2.83
CA GLU A 5 -6.46 16.64 -2.19
C GLU A 5 -7.08 17.32 -0.95
N GLN A 6 -8.42 17.42 -0.94
CA GLN A 6 -9.20 18.05 0.12
C GLN A 6 -9.39 17.18 1.38
N SER A 7 -9.26 15.84 1.32
CA SER A 7 -9.52 14.98 2.50
C SER A 7 -8.96 13.56 2.34
N PRO A 8 -7.62 13.38 2.37
CA PRO A 8 -7.00 12.06 2.25
C PRO A 8 -7.39 11.13 3.41
N GLU A 9 -7.81 11.67 4.56
CA GLU A 9 -8.27 10.91 5.73
C GLU A 9 -9.51 10.04 5.44
N LEU A 10 -10.41 10.47 4.56
CA LEU A 10 -11.59 9.68 4.16
C LEU A 10 -11.20 8.39 3.42
N PHE A 11 -9.99 8.35 2.86
CA PHE A 11 -9.48 7.20 2.14
C PHE A 11 -9.03 6.07 3.08
N LEU A 12 -8.72 6.37 4.35
CA LEU A 12 -8.16 5.41 5.32
C LEU A 12 -8.95 4.11 5.40
N LYS A 13 -10.27 4.21 5.59
CA LYS A 13 -11.19 3.05 5.68
C LYS A 13 -11.24 2.19 4.42
N TRP A 14 -10.79 2.71 3.28
CA TRP A 14 -10.80 2.01 2.01
C TRP A 14 -9.45 1.41 1.65
N ILE A 15 -8.35 1.83 2.29
CA ILE A 15 -6.97 1.42 1.93
C ILE A 15 -6.85 -0.09 1.87
N PHE A 16 -7.30 -0.81 2.90
CA PHE A 16 -7.22 -2.27 2.94
C PHE A 16 -7.94 -2.93 1.76
N ARG A 17 -9.17 -2.49 1.45
CA ARG A 17 -9.94 -3.02 0.33
C ARG A 17 -9.28 -2.70 -1.01
N PHE A 18 -8.81 -1.46 -1.18
CA PHE A 18 -8.10 -1.04 -2.38
C PHE A 18 -6.82 -1.84 -2.62
N LEU A 19 -6.04 -2.11 -1.57
CA LEU A 19 -4.83 -2.94 -1.69
C LEU A 19 -5.17 -4.32 -2.26
N TYR A 20 -6.22 -4.96 -1.75
CA TYR A 20 -6.66 -6.27 -2.27
C TYR A 20 -7.04 -6.20 -3.75
N ASP A 21 -7.85 -5.23 -4.14
CA ASP A 21 -8.33 -5.08 -5.52
C ASP A 21 -7.18 -4.70 -6.48
N ILE A 22 -6.22 -3.88 -6.05
CA ILE A 22 -5.02 -3.53 -6.82
C ILE A 22 -4.14 -4.76 -7.05
N ILE A 23 -3.88 -5.54 -6.00
CA ILE A 23 -3.07 -6.76 -6.10
C ILE A 23 -3.74 -7.74 -7.05
N ALA A 24 -5.03 -8.02 -6.86
CA ALA A 24 -5.78 -8.90 -7.76
C ALA A 24 -5.77 -8.42 -9.23
N THR A 25 -5.87 -7.12 -9.44
CA THR A 25 -5.78 -6.50 -10.78
C THR A 25 -4.39 -6.66 -11.39
N SER A 26 -3.32 -6.48 -10.59
CA SER A 26 -1.94 -6.67 -11.04
C SER A 26 -1.64 -8.12 -11.40
N THR A 27 -2.19 -9.09 -10.66
CA THR A 27 -2.05 -10.51 -10.97
C THR A 27 -2.80 -10.85 -12.27
N LYS A 28 -3.98 -10.26 -12.51
CA LYS A 28 -4.76 -10.46 -13.72
C LYS A 28 -4.15 -9.77 -14.95
N TYR A 29 -3.57 -8.59 -14.78
CA TYR A 29 -3.03 -7.75 -15.85
C TYR A 29 -1.59 -7.29 -15.57
N PRO A 30 -0.61 -8.22 -15.52
CA PRO A 30 0.76 -7.92 -15.10
C PRO A 30 1.57 -7.04 -16.05
N LEU A 31 1.11 -6.87 -17.30
CA LEU A 31 1.80 -6.07 -18.31
C LEU A 31 1.26 -4.64 -18.43
N VAL A 32 0.35 -4.23 -17.55
CA VAL A 32 -0.29 -2.92 -17.59
C VAL A 32 0.41 -1.97 -16.61
N SER A 33 1.28 -1.09 -17.13
CA SER A 33 2.06 -0.13 -16.32
C SER A 33 1.18 0.77 -15.46
N GLY A 34 -0.03 1.10 -15.94
CA GLY A 34 -1.02 1.89 -15.21
C GLY A 34 -1.43 1.31 -13.86
N VAL A 35 -1.46 -0.02 -13.70
CA VAL A 35 -1.80 -0.66 -12.42
C VAL A 35 -0.73 -0.36 -11.37
N TYR A 36 0.54 -0.45 -11.75
CA TYR A 36 1.67 -0.18 -10.86
C TYR A 36 1.82 1.31 -10.53
N ARG A 37 1.53 2.21 -11.49
CA ARG A 37 1.47 3.66 -11.24
C ARG A 37 0.35 4.01 -10.27
N PHE A 38 -0.82 3.38 -10.42
CA PHE A 38 -1.92 3.57 -9.48
C PHE A 38 -1.58 3.03 -8.09
N ALA A 39 -0.96 1.85 -8.01
CA ALA A 39 -0.45 1.30 -6.75
C ALA A 39 0.56 2.26 -6.07
N THR A 40 1.51 2.82 -6.83
CA THR A 40 2.48 3.81 -6.35
C THR A 40 1.78 5.03 -5.77
N PHE A 41 0.76 5.54 -6.48
CA PHE A 41 -0.03 6.66 -6.01
C PHE A 41 -0.75 6.36 -4.69
N VAL A 42 -1.34 5.17 -4.55
CA VAL A 42 -1.98 4.72 -3.31
C VAL A 42 -0.96 4.61 -2.17
N MET A 43 0.22 4.04 -2.40
CA MET A 43 1.27 3.95 -1.38
C MET A 43 1.72 5.33 -0.91
N ASN A 44 1.86 6.29 -1.82
CA ASN A 44 2.19 7.67 -1.46
C ASN A 44 1.11 8.33 -0.59
N ILE A 45 -0.17 8.00 -0.78
CA ILE A 45 -1.24 8.44 0.12
C ILE A 45 -1.08 7.79 1.50
N CYS A 46 -0.84 6.48 1.55
CA CYS A 46 -0.64 5.76 2.80
C CYS A 46 0.54 6.32 3.61
N LEU A 47 1.64 6.67 2.93
CA LEU A 47 2.81 7.34 3.53
C LEU A 47 2.45 8.73 4.07
N LYS A 48 1.74 9.56 3.31
CA LYS A 48 1.30 10.89 3.76
C LYS A 48 0.38 10.84 4.98
N LEU A 49 -0.40 9.78 5.10
CA LEU A 49 -1.36 9.58 6.18
C LEU A 49 -0.81 8.81 7.38
N ASP A 50 0.45 8.38 7.32
CA ASP A 50 1.08 7.52 8.31
C ASP A 50 0.25 6.26 8.60
N TYR A 51 -0.39 5.68 7.57
CA TYR A 51 -1.33 4.55 7.72
C TYR A 51 -0.70 3.31 8.34
N PHE A 52 0.57 3.04 8.02
CA PHE A 52 1.28 1.84 8.46
C PHE A 52 2.07 2.01 9.76
N LYS A 53 2.08 3.21 10.37
CA LYS A 53 2.78 3.44 11.63
C LYS A 53 1.97 2.85 12.79
N SER A 54 2.59 1.94 13.55
CA SER A 54 1.99 1.22 14.68
C SER A 54 1.57 2.10 15.87
N ASN A 55 1.87 3.40 15.85
CA ASN A 55 1.58 4.34 16.94
C ASN A 55 0.83 5.57 16.42
N ARG A 56 -0.22 5.34 15.63
CA ARG A 56 -1.15 6.40 15.19
C ARG A 56 -1.92 6.90 16.41
N ALA A 57 -1.24 7.64 17.28
CA ALA A 57 -1.85 8.33 18.39
C ALA A 57 -2.92 9.24 17.79
N THR A 58 -4.17 8.91 18.10
CA THR A 58 -5.38 9.61 17.69
C THR A 58 -5.31 11.06 18.15
N THR A 59 -4.67 11.93 17.36
CA THR A 59 -4.83 13.37 17.50
C THR A 59 -6.26 13.72 17.13
N GLY A 60 -7.11 13.78 18.15
CA GLY A 60 -8.43 14.42 18.09
C GLY A 60 -9.62 13.48 18.14
N ALA A 61 -9.81 12.78 19.25
CA ALA A 61 -11.09 12.57 19.95
C ALA A 61 -10.94 11.37 20.88
N GLU A 62 -10.73 11.65 22.17
CA GLU A 62 -11.16 10.70 23.20
C GLU A 62 -12.68 10.52 23.03
N ILE A 63 -13.15 9.27 23.05
CA ILE A 63 -14.47 8.78 23.55
C ILE A 63 -14.82 7.47 22.80
N GLU A 64 -14.81 6.35 23.54
CA GLU A 64 -15.56 5.09 23.30
C GLU A 64 -15.09 4.04 22.24
N MET A 65 -13.82 3.59 22.19
CA MET A 65 -13.44 2.58 21.17
C MET A 65 -12.39 1.51 21.57
N MET A 66 -12.38 1.05 22.83
CA MET A 66 -11.41 0.04 23.30
C MET A 66 -11.51 -1.34 22.61
N GLU A 67 -12.59 -1.62 21.84
CA GLU A 67 -12.71 -2.83 20.98
C GLU A 67 -12.30 -2.60 19.51
N ILE A 68 -12.27 -1.35 19.02
CA ILE A 68 -12.00 -1.04 17.60
C ILE A 68 -10.49 -0.99 17.32
N ASP A 69 -9.68 -0.62 18.30
CA ASP A 69 -8.21 -0.55 18.20
C ASP A 69 -7.55 -1.90 17.85
N ILE A 70 -8.12 -3.02 18.34
CA ILE A 70 -7.56 -4.36 18.08
C ILE A 70 -7.76 -4.74 16.60
N ASN A 71 -8.93 -4.44 16.05
CA ASN A 71 -9.28 -4.77 14.67
C ASN A 71 -8.53 -3.89 13.65
N GLU A 72 -8.33 -2.60 13.95
CA GLU A 72 -7.57 -1.70 13.07
C GLU A 72 -6.09 -2.09 13.01
N ASN A 73 -5.47 -2.41 14.15
CA ASN A 73 -4.07 -2.84 14.15
C ASN A 73 -3.90 -4.18 13.43
N GLU A 74 -4.80 -5.15 13.63
CA GLU A 74 -4.82 -6.41 12.86
C GLU A 74 -4.98 -6.16 11.35
N GLN A 75 -5.83 -5.21 10.96
CA GLN A 75 -6.02 -4.83 9.55
C GLN A 75 -4.76 -4.18 8.96
N ILE A 76 -4.07 -3.33 9.71
CA ILE A 76 -2.79 -2.72 9.29
C ILE A 76 -1.72 -3.79 9.12
N GLN A 77 -1.61 -4.73 10.05
CA GLN A 77 -0.68 -5.86 9.95
C GLN A 77 -1.00 -6.75 8.73
N ALA A 78 -2.27 -7.06 8.51
CA ALA A 78 -2.72 -7.78 7.32
C ALA A 78 -2.41 -7.01 6.04
N ALA A 79 -2.60 -5.69 6.02
CA ALA A 79 -2.24 -4.82 4.91
C ALA A 79 -0.73 -4.87 4.64
N CYS A 80 0.13 -4.76 5.66
CA CYS A 80 1.57 -4.93 5.50
C CYS A 80 1.94 -6.31 4.93
N GLY A 81 1.26 -7.37 5.38
CA GLY A 81 1.40 -8.71 4.81
C GLY A 81 1.07 -8.77 3.31
N LEU A 82 0.00 -8.09 2.88
CA LEU A 82 -0.38 -7.97 1.48
C LEU A 82 0.66 -7.19 0.67
N VAL A 83 1.13 -6.05 1.20
CA VAL A 83 2.16 -5.23 0.55
C VAL A 83 3.47 -6.01 0.37
N ARG A 84 3.92 -6.74 1.39
CA ARG A 84 5.13 -7.58 1.32
C ARG A 84 5.02 -8.65 0.25
N ARG A 85 3.89 -9.38 0.22
CA ARG A 85 3.63 -10.41 -0.81
C ARG A 85 3.58 -9.82 -2.21
N PHE A 86 2.92 -8.67 -2.35
CA PHE A 86 2.83 -7.97 -3.62
C PHE A 86 4.21 -7.54 -4.12
N ALA A 87 5.03 -6.95 -3.25
CA ALA A 87 6.40 -6.57 -3.58
C ALA A 87 7.22 -7.76 -4.10
N HIS A 88 7.18 -8.90 -3.40
CA HIS A 88 7.86 -10.12 -3.84
C HIS A 88 7.35 -10.61 -5.20
N GLU A 89 6.04 -10.58 -5.43
CA GLU A 89 5.45 -10.95 -6.72
C GLU A 89 5.94 -10.03 -7.85
N VAL A 90 5.96 -8.71 -7.63
CA VAL A 90 6.46 -7.73 -8.61
C VAL A 90 7.95 -7.91 -8.87
N LEU A 91 8.78 -8.05 -7.83
CA LEU A 91 10.22 -8.24 -7.95
C LEU A 91 10.59 -9.55 -8.67
N SER A 92 9.80 -10.61 -8.47
CA SER A 92 10.02 -11.89 -9.18
C SER A 92 9.75 -11.77 -10.69
N ARG A 93 8.79 -10.94 -11.08
CA ARG A 93 8.35 -10.77 -12.48
C ARG A 93 9.10 -9.66 -13.23
N GLN A 94 9.55 -8.61 -12.53
CA GLN A 94 10.16 -7.44 -13.15
C GLN A 94 11.42 -7.76 -13.97
N LYS A 95 12.10 -8.88 -13.70
CA LYS A 95 13.26 -9.36 -14.46
C LYS A 95 12.97 -9.55 -15.96
N GLN A 96 11.69 -9.65 -16.33
CA GLN A 96 11.22 -9.84 -17.70
C GLN A 96 10.56 -8.57 -18.28
N TYR A 97 10.47 -7.47 -17.52
CA TYR A 97 9.81 -6.24 -17.94
C TYR A 97 10.81 -5.24 -18.55
N CYS A 98 10.35 -4.46 -19.54
CA CYS A 98 11.16 -3.44 -20.21
C CYS A 98 10.50 -2.05 -20.14
N ASP A 99 11.30 -1.02 -20.42
CA ASP A 99 10.87 0.36 -20.64
C ASP A 99 9.93 0.89 -19.53
N ASP A 100 8.75 1.39 -19.94
CA ASP A 100 7.78 2.05 -19.07
C ASP A 100 7.23 1.16 -17.95
N LEU A 101 7.07 -0.13 -18.24
CA LEU A 101 6.57 -1.09 -17.26
C LEU A 101 7.59 -1.32 -16.16
N LEU A 102 8.87 -1.45 -16.51
CA LEU A 102 9.95 -1.60 -15.56
C LEU A 102 10.06 -0.36 -14.66
N VAL A 103 10.02 0.85 -15.24
CA VAL A 103 10.05 2.10 -14.48
C VAL A 103 8.88 2.16 -13.49
N SER A 104 7.67 1.81 -13.93
CA SER A 104 6.48 1.83 -13.09
C SER A 104 6.55 0.81 -11.93
N CYS A 105 7.13 -0.37 -12.17
CA CYS A 105 7.36 -1.37 -11.13
C CYS A 105 8.41 -0.90 -10.10
N LEU A 106 9.53 -0.33 -10.55
CA LEU A 106 10.58 0.17 -9.66
C LEU A 106 10.10 1.35 -8.80
N GLN A 107 9.34 2.27 -9.40
CA GLN A 107 8.70 3.37 -8.67
C GLN A 107 7.79 2.86 -7.56
N LEU A 108 7.00 1.82 -7.83
CA LEU A 108 6.16 1.19 -6.82
C LEU A 108 7.01 0.64 -5.68
N ILE A 109 8.06 -0.15 -5.98
CA ILE A 109 8.92 -0.77 -4.96
C ILE A 109 9.56 0.29 -4.05
N ILE A 110 10.03 1.40 -4.62
CA ILE A 110 10.64 2.50 -3.85
C ILE A 110 9.61 3.26 -3.00
N SER A 111 8.34 3.28 -3.42
CA SER A 111 7.25 3.94 -2.67
C SER A 111 6.67 3.11 -1.52
N LEU A 112 7.13 1.87 -1.32
CA LEU A 112 6.58 1.01 -0.29
C LEU A 112 6.93 1.51 1.12
N PRO A 113 6.00 1.42 2.09
CA PRO A 113 6.21 1.86 3.47
C PRO A 113 7.26 0.99 4.18
N SER A 114 8.29 1.64 4.74
CA SER A 114 9.35 0.95 5.50
C SER A 114 8.81 0.15 6.68
N ASP A 115 7.69 0.56 7.27
CA ASP A 115 7.02 -0.16 8.37
C ASP A 115 6.54 -1.56 7.97
N CYS A 116 6.33 -1.82 6.67
CA CYS A 116 5.90 -3.13 6.16
C CYS A 116 7.02 -3.94 5.50
N ILE A 117 8.18 -3.34 5.27
CA ILE A 117 9.24 -3.85 4.41
C ILE A 117 10.51 -4.03 5.27
N ASP A 118 10.74 -5.25 5.78
CA ASP A 118 12.00 -5.69 6.41
C ASP A 118 13.16 -5.76 5.40
N TYR A 119 14.42 -5.60 5.80
CA TYR A 119 15.55 -5.49 4.85
C TYR A 119 15.82 -6.72 3.93
N ASP A 120 15.11 -7.85 4.07
CA ASP A 120 15.28 -9.10 3.31
C ASP A 120 14.42 -9.21 2.02
N PHE A 121 14.21 -8.12 1.28
CA PHE A 121 13.53 -8.17 -0.04
C PHE A 121 14.40 -8.72 -1.18
N ALA A 122 15.62 -9.17 -0.88
CA ALA A 122 16.66 -9.42 -1.87
C ALA A 122 17.11 -10.89 -2.01
N ASP A 123 16.40 -11.85 -1.43
CA ASP A 123 16.68 -13.29 -1.60
C ASP A 123 15.97 -13.89 -2.83
#